data_AF-A0A2T6NM44-F1
#
_entry.id   AF-A0A2T6NM44-F1
#
_cell.length_a   1.000
_cell.length_b   1.000
_cell.length_c   1.000
_cell.angle_alpha   90.00
_cell.angle_beta   90.00
_cell.angle_gamma   90.00
#
_symmetry.space_group_name_H-M   'P 1'
#
loop_
_entity.id
_entity.type
_entity.pdbx_description
1 polymer ?
#
loop_
_entity_poly.entity_id
_entity_poly.type
_entity_poly.pdbx_seq_one_letter_code
_entity_poly.pdbx_strand_id
1 'polypeptide(L)'
;MSETKYKYEPFVWSDWMSTGVEVIDTQHQNLLNMVNDAYNSITETTSPMTFQRITKELLSYAIYHFQTEESLMKEYDYFGERSEDAAQHIKEHRDFSAKIVAVRKTFNSGDRDQIIPVLEFLQTWIASHTQKVDIKLGAFIQAKEAERPSSNTD
;
A
#
# COMPACT_ATOMS: atom_id res chain seq x y z
N MET A 1 -24.25 -21.53 0.12
CA MET A 1 -23.24 -20.48 0.41
C MET A 1 -21.92 -21.21 0.50
N SER A 2 -21.01 -21.03 -0.46
CA SER A 2 -19.73 -21.74 -0.46
C SER A 2 -18.82 -21.10 0.58
N GLU A 3 -18.50 -21.84 1.64
CA GLU A 3 -17.41 -21.47 2.55
C GLU A 3 -16.11 -21.50 1.74
N THR A 4 -15.41 -20.37 1.68
CA THR A 4 -14.09 -20.32 1.08
C THR A 4 -13.15 -21.19 1.90
N LYS A 5 -12.43 -22.13 1.26
CA LYS A 5 -11.39 -22.96 1.88
C LYS A 5 -10.33 -22.14 2.63
N TYR A 6 -10.16 -20.88 2.26
CA TYR A 6 -9.23 -19.94 2.85
C TYR A 6 -9.92 -19.18 3.99
N LYS A 7 -9.54 -19.51 5.23
CA LYS A 7 -9.96 -18.74 6.41
C LYS A 7 -9.16 -17.44 6.41
N TYR A 8 -9.81 -16.36 5.98
CA TYR A 8 -9.25 -15.02 5.97
C TYR A 8 -9.77 -14.23 7.18
N GLU A 9 -8.87 -13.66 7.97
CA GLU A 9 -9.22 -12.65 8.97
C GLU A 9 -8.98 -11.27 8.33
N PRO A 10 -10.02 -10.46 8.12
CA PRO A 10 -9.90 -9.14 7.52
C PRO A 10 -8.88 -8.28 8.24
N PHE A 11 -8.02 -7.63 7.47
CA PHE A 11 -7.10 -6.66 8.03
C PHE A 11 -7.82 -5.31 8.12
N VAL A 12 -8.19 -4.95 9.35
CA VAL A 12 -8.98 -3.76 9.64
C VAL A 12 -8.05 -2.59 9.95
N TRP A 13 -8.38 -1.42 9.39
CA TRP A 13 -7.70 -0.18 9.73
C TRP A 13 -7.72 0.08 11.25
N SER A 14 -6.65 0.65 11.77
CA SER A 14 -6.50 0.99 13.18
C SER A 14 -5.60 2.20 13.31
N ASP A 15 -5.81 3.01 14.35
CA ASP A 15 -5.15 4.29 14.53
C ASP A 15 -3.61 4.20 14.59
N TRP A 16 -3.06 3.04 14.96
CA TRP A 16 -1.60 2.83 14.93
C TRP A 16 -1.00 2.83 13.52
N MET A 17 -1.82 2.76 12.47
CA MET A 17 -1.41 2.92 11.07
C MET A 17 -1.49 4.37 10.57
N SER A 18 -2.04 5.28 11.38
CA SER A 18 -2.16 6.68 10.98
C SER A 18 -0.78 7.34 10.91
N THR A 19 -0.53 8.00 9.79
CA THR A 19 0.64 8.85 9.56
C THR A 19 0.39 10.29 10.04
N GLY A 20 -0.86 10.62 10.34
CA GLY A 20 -1.34 11.97 10.64
C GLY A 20 -1.46 12.88 9.41
N VAL A 21 -1.22 12.35 8.21
CA VAL A 21 -1.40 13.04 6.93
C VAL A 21 -2.64 12.48 6.25
N GLU A 22 -3.73 13.27 6.22
CA GLU A 22 -5.08 12.82 5.83
C GLU A 22 -5.12 12.11 4.47
N VAL A 23 -4.40 12.65 3.47
CA VAL A 23 -4.37 12.06 2.12
C VAL A 23 -3.68 10.69 2.10
N ILE A 24 -2.62 10.50 2.89
CA ILE A 24 -1.90 9.23 3.00
C ILE A 24 -2.79 8.21 3.71
N ASP A 25 -3.38 8.59 4.86
CA ASP A 25 -4.22 7.69 5.66
C ASP A 25 -5.47 7.23 4.90
N THR A 26 -6.09 8.14 4.14
CA THR A 26 -7.23 7.81 3.26
C THR A 26 -6.81 6.80 2.18
N GLN A 27 -5.64 6.98 1.58
CA GLN A 27 -5.13 6.07 0.56
C GLN A 27 -4.78 4.69 1.14
N HIS A 28 -4.21 4.62 2.35
CA HIS A 28 -3.97 3.36 3.04
C HIS A 28 -5.27 2.60 3.33
N GLN A 29 -6.29 3.28 3.87
CA GLN A 29 -7.59 2.65 4.13
C GLN A 29 -8.21 2.05 2.86
N ASN A 30 -8.12 2.77 1.74
CA ASN A 30 -8.59 2.26 0.45
C ASN A 30 -7.78 1.05 -0.02
N LEU A 31 -6.44 1.07 0.10
CA LEU A 31 -5.59 -0.09 -0.22
C LEU A 31 -6.00 -1.33 0.60
N LEU A 32 -6.20 -1.17 1.90
CA LEU A 32 -6.63 -2.26 2.78
C LEU A 32 -8.01 -2.79 2.39
N ASN A 33 -8.97 -1.91 2.09
CA ASN A 33 -10.29 -2.31 1.62
C ASN A 33 -10.20 -3.10 0.31
N MET A 34 -9.38 -2.66 -0.65
CA MET A 34 -9.16 -3.39 -1.90
C MET A 34 -8.53 -4.77 -1.66
N VAL A 35 -7.63 -4.91 -0.69
CA VAL A 35 -7.05 -6.21 -0.31
C VAL A 35 -8.09 -7.10 0.35
N ASN A 36 -8.88 -6.58 1.27
CA ASN A 36 -9.99 -7.30 1.91
C ASN A 36 -11.01 -7.80 0.87
N ASP A 37 -11.40 -6.94 -0.07
CA ASP A 37 -12.29 -7.28 -1.18
C ASP A 37 -11.69 -8.33 -2.10
N ALA A 38 -10.38 -8.25 -2.37
CA ALA A 38 -9.67 -9.27 -3.14
C ALA A 38 -9.78 -10.64 -2.46
N TYR A 39 -9.51 -10.73 -1.16
CA TYR A 39 -9.66 -11.97 -0.39
C TYR A 39 -11.09 -12.52 -0.45
N ASN A 40 -12.10 -11.68 -0.27
CA ASN A 40 -13.51 -12.07 -0.32
C ASN A 40 -13.95 -12.54 -1.72
N SER A 41 -13.33 -12.00 -2.77
CA SER A 41 -13.66 -12.35 -4.16
C SER A 41 -13.03 -13.67 -4.62
N ILE A 42 -12.03 -14.18 -3.90
CA ILE A 42 -11.32 -15.40 -4.27
C ILE A 42 -12.06 -16.63 -3.75
N THR A 43 -12.42 -17.48 -4.70
CA THR A 43 -12.99 -18.81 -4.48
C THR A 43 -12.08 -19.89 -5.06
N GLU A 44 -12.37 -21.16 -4.77
CA GLU A 44 -11.71 -22.30 -5.42
C GLU A 44 -11.84 -22.27 -6.95
N THR A 45 -12.87 -21.60 -7.47
CA THR A 45 -13.15 -21.45 -8.90
C THR A 45 -12.57 -20.17 -9.54
N THR A 46 -11.76 -19.41 -8.81
CA THR A 46 -11.17 -18.15 -9.31
C THR A 46 -10.44 -18.37 -10.63
N SER A 47 -10.86 -17.64 -11.66
CA SER A 47 -10.23 -17.72 -12.96
C SER A 47 -8.90 -16.96 -12.99
N PRO A 48 -7.95 -17.35 -13.86
CA PRO A 48 -6.72 -16.59 -14.03
C PRO A 48 -6.93 -15.15 -14.48
N MET A 49 -7.97 -14.89 -15.28
CA MET A 49 -8.35 -13.55 -15.68
C MET A 49 -8.81 -12.70 -14.49
N THR A 50 -9.57 -13.30 -13.56
CA THR A 50 -10.00 -12.64 -12.33
C THR A 50 -8.79 -12.25 -11.48
N PHE A 51 -7.83 -13.16 -11.28
CA PHE A 51 -6.62 -12.86 -10.52
C PHE A 51 -5.75 -11.78 -11.19
N GLN A 52 -5.59 -11.84 -12.51
CA GLN A 52 -4.87 -10.82 -13.28
C GLN A 52 -5.51 -9.43 -13.16
N ARG A 53 -6.85 -9.39 -13.11
CA ARG A 53 -7.60 -8.14 -12.92
C ARG A 53 -7.39 -7.57 -11.52
N ILE A 54 -7.59 -8.37 -10.48
CA ILE A 54 -7.42 -7.97 -9.07
C ILE A 54 -6.01 -7.43 -8.83
N THR A 55 -4.99 -8.19 -9.24
CA THR A 55 -3.59 -7.78 -9.05
C THR A 55 -3.21 -6.56 -9.87
N LYS A 56 -3.82 -6.34 -11.04
CA LYS A 56 -3.65 -5.12 -11.82
C LYS A 56 -4.26 -3.92 -11.09
N GLU A 57 -5.49 -4.03 -10.59
CA GLU A 57 -6.19 -2.97 -9.86
C GLU A 57 -5.41 -2.57 -8.59
N LEU A 58 -4.99 -3.55 -7.79
CA LEU A 58 -4.18 -3.32 -6.58
C LEU A 58 -2.84 -2.65 -6.90
N LEU A 59 -2.11 -3.14 -7.92
CA LEU A 59 -0.84 -2.55 -8.32
C LEU A 59 -1.02 -1.11 -8.82
N SER A 60 -2.06 -0.85 -9.61
CA SER A 60 -2.35 0.50 -10.12
C SER A 60 -2.64 1.47 -8.97
N TYR A 61 -3.42 1.06 -7.98
CA TYR A 61 -3.71 1.91 -6.83
C TYR A 61 -2.49 2.12 -5.94
N ALA A 62 -1.67 1.08 -5.70
CA ALA A 62 -0.42 1.22 -4.96
C ALA A 62 0.54 2.20 -5.63
N ILE A 63 0.70 2.14 -6.96
CA ILE A 63 1.54 3.09 -7.71
C ILE A 63 1.01 4.53 -7.56
N TYR A 64 -0.32 4.72 -7.64
CA TYR A 64 -0.92 6.04 -7.42
C TYR A 64 -0.65 6.59 -6.02
N HIS A 65 -0.75 5.73 -5.01
CA HIS A 65 -0.42 6.07 -3.63
C HIS A 65 1.06 6.43 -3.47
N PHE A 66 1.98 5.60 -3.99
CA PHE A 66 3.41 5.90 -3.98
C PHE A 66 3.73 7.23 -4.67
N GLN A 67 3.09 7.54 -5.79
CA GLN A 67 3.26 8.83 -6.46
C GLN A 67 2.83 10.01 -5.60
N THR A 68 1.79 9.83 -4.77
CA THR A 68 1.32 10.85 -3.82
C THR A 68 2.40 11.10 -2.77
N GLU A 69 2.91 10.05 -2.13
CA GLU A 69 3.95 10.17 -1.10
C GLU A 69 5.25 10.72 -1.67
N GLU A 70 5.69 10.25 -2.84
CA GLU A 70 6.88 10.75 -3.54
C GLU A 70 6.76 12.25 -3.88
N SER A 71 5.54 12.71 -4.20
CA SER A 71 5.27 14.12 -4.42
C SER A 71 5.34 14.93 -3.12
N LEU A 72 4.78 14.41 -2.03
CA LEU A 72 4.86 15.03 -0.70
C LEU A 72 6.31 15.09 -0.18
N MET A 73 7.09 14.03 -0.39
CA MET A 73 8.53 14.01 -0.07
C MET A 73 9.27 15.15 -0.77
N LYS A 74 8.92 15.42 -2.04
CA LYS A 74 9.51 16.53 -2.79
C LYS A 74 9.03 17.88 -2.28
N GLU A 75 7.74 18.01 -2.01
CA GLU A 75 7.13 19.26 -1.52
C GLU A 75 7.72 19.71 -0.19
N TYR A 76 7.94 18.78 0.72
CA TYR A 76 8.45 19.05 2.06
C TYR A 76 9.98 18.95 2.20
N ASP A 77 10.70 18.79 1.07
CA ASP A 77 12.16 18.61 1.02
C ASP A 77 12.69 17.42 1.85
N TYR A 78 11.90 16.35 1.92
CA TYR A 78 12.29 15.10 2.59
C TYR A 78 13.54 14.47 1.95
N PHE A 79 13.70 14.60 0.63
CA PHE A 79 14.90 14.12 -0.08
C PHE A 79 16.18 14.84 0.36
N GLY A 80 16.10 16.13 0.71
CA GLY A 80 17.23 16.91 1.18
C GLY A 80 17.53 16.69 2.65
N GLU A 81 16.50 16.66 3.51
CA GLU A 81 16.67 16.63 4.96
C GLU A 81 16.70 15.23 5.59
N ARG A 82 16.21 14.22 4.85
CA ARG A 82 16.09 12.81 5.27
C ARG A 82 16.47 11.87 4.14
N SER A 83 17.58 12.15 3.46
CA SER A 83 18.00 11.45 2.23
C SER A 83 18.08 9.93 2.35
N GLU A 84 18.54 9.40 3.49
CA GLU A 84 18.63 7.95 3.72
C GLU A 84 17.26 7.30 3.84
N ASP A 85 16.36 7.88 4.65
CA ASP A 85 14.99 7.38 4.79
C ASP A 85 14.23 7.52 3.47
N ALA A 86 14.40 8.62 2.74
CA ALA A 86 13.80 8.83 1.42
C ALA A 86 14.27 7.76 0.41
N ALA A 87 15.58 7.49 0.35
CA ALA A 87 16.13 6.46 -0.54
C ALA A 87 15.59 5.07 -0.21
N GLN A 88 15.50 4.72 1.08
CA GLN A 88 14.92 3.45 1.51
C GLN A 88 13.43 3.35 1.15
N HIS A 89 12.67 4.41 1.37
CA HIS A 89 11.24 4.47 1.05
C HIS A 89 10.98 4.24 -0.44
N ILE A 90 11.67 4.97 -1.33
CA ILE A 90 11.58 4.75 -2.79
C ILE A 90 11.97 3.33 -3.17
N LYS A 91 13.02 2.78 -2.56
CA LYS A 91 13.46 1.42 -2.85
C LYS A 91 12.35 0.42 -2.54
N GLU A 92 11.67 0.55 -1.41
CA GLU A 92 10.57 -0.33 -1.04
C GLU A 92 9.38 -0.23 -2.02
N HIS A 93 9.03 0.97 -2.49
CA HIS A 93 8.02 1.15 -3.53
C HIS A 93 8.35 0.39 -4.82
N ARG A 94 9.61 0.50 -5.26
CA ARG A 94 10.07 -0.15 -6.49
C ARG A 94 10.14 -1.66 -6.33
N ASP A 95 10.62 -2.16 -5.19
CA ASP A 95 10.68 -3.59 -4.89
C ASP A 95 9.28 -4.22 -4.82
N PHE A 96 8.33 -3.55 -4.16
CA PHE A 96 6.92 -3.97 -4.15
C PHE A 96 6.36 -4.10 -5.56
N SER A 97 6.50 -3.03 -6.35
CA SER A 97 5.99 -2.99 -7.73
C SER A 97 6.59 -4.09 -8.59
N ALA A 98 7.91 -4.30 -8.49
CA ALA A 98 8.62 -5.34 -9.22
C ALA A 98 8.14 -6.74 -8.84
N LYS A 99 7.91 -7.00 -7.55
CA LYS A 99 7.43 -8.29 -7.06
C LYS A 99 6.03 -8.61 -7.59
N ILE A 100 5.09 -7.66 -7.55
CA ILE A 100 3.74 -7.86 -8.09
C ILE A 100 3.77 -8.06 -9.60
N VAL A 101 4.60 -7.31 -10.34
CA VAL A 101 4.79 -7.54 -11.78
C VAL A 101 5.35 -8.94 -12.06
N ALA A 102 6.33 -9.40 -11.28
CA ALA A 102 6.92 -10.74 -11.45
C ALA A 102 5.88 -11.84 -11.24
N VAL A 103 5.12 -11.77 -10.14
CA VAL A 103 4.00 -12.68 -9.84
C VAL A 103 3.00 -12.71 -10.99
N ARG A 104 2.59 -11.55 -11.50
CA ARG A 104 1.62 -11.47 -12.61
C ARG A 104 2.16 -12.08 -13.90
N LYS A 105 3.46 -12.04 -14.15
CA LYS A 105 4.09 -12.65 -15.34
C LYS A 105 4.15 -14.17 -15.25
N THR A 106 4.37 -14.72 -14.05
CA THR A 106 4.50 -16.16 -13.85
C THR A 106 3.17 -16.85 -13.60
N PHE A 107 2.11 -16.09 -13.30
CA PHE A 107 0.79 -16.64 -13.02
C PHE A 107 0.14 -17.25 -14.27
N ASN A 108 0.17 -18.58 -14.34
CA ASN A 108 -0.49 -19.37 -15.37
C ASN A 108 -1.76 -20.04 -14.82
N SER A 109 -2.60 -20.59 -15.70
CA SER A 109 -3.91 -21.14 -15.34
C SER A 109 -3.90 -22.32 -14.36
N GLY A 110 -2.74 -22.91 -14.08
CA GLY A 110 -2.53 -23.99 -13.12
C GLY A 110 -1.98 -23.57 -11.74
N ASP A 111 -1.44 -22.35 -11.58
CA ASP A 111 -0.74 -21.91 -10.36
C ASP A 111 -1.67 -21.21 -9.35
N ARG A 112 -2.88 -21.76 -9.14
CA ARG A 112 -3.87 -21.18 -8.21
C ARG A 112 -3.36 -21.09 -6.78
N ASP A 113 -2.40 -21.93 -6.41
CA ASP A 113 -1.76 -21.93 -5.10
C ASP A 113 -0.93 -20.66 -4.85
N GLN A 114 -0.63 -19.86 -5.88
CA GLN A 114 0.08 -18.58 -5.75
C GLN A 114 -0.86 -17.41 -5.39
N ILE A 115 -2.18 -17.57 -5.51
CA ILE A 115 -3.13 -16.47 -5.28
C ILE A 115 -3.07 -15.97 -3.83
N ILE A 116 -3.18 -16.90 -2.87
CA ILE A 116 -3.22 -16.57 -1.44
C ILE A 116 -1.88 -16.01 -0.94
N PRO A 117 -0.71 -16.63 -1.24
CA PRO A 117 0.59 -16.07 -0.88
C PRO A 117 0.80 -14.63 -1.35
N VAL A 118 0.23 -14.27 -2.52
CA VAL A 118 0.35 -12.91 -3.07
C VAL A 118 -0.50 -11.92 -2.28
N LEU A 119 -1.73 -12.29 -1.93
CA LEU A 119 -2.55 -11.44 -1.08
C LEU A 119 -1.99 -11.30 0.34
N GLU A 120 -1.42 -12.38 0.89
CA GLU A 120 -0.77 -12.35 2.21
C GLU A 120 0.46 -11.44 2.18
N PHE A 121 1.22 -11.51 1.09
CA PHE A 121 2.32 -10.58 0.85
C PHE A 121 1.82 -9.13 0.77
N LEU A 122 0.76 -8.84 0.03
CA LEU A 122 0.20 -7.49 -0.09
C LEU A 122 -0.21 -6.93 1.27
N GLN A 123 -0.99 -7.69 2.04
CA GLN A 123 -1.43 -7.31 3.37
C GLN A 123 -0.24 -7.07 4.32
N THR A 124 0.70 -8.02 4.37
CA THR A 124 1.87 -7.93 5.25
C THR A 124 2.77 -6.75 4.87
N TRP A 125 2.95 -6.52 3.57
CA TRP A 125 3.77 -5.44 3.07
C TRP A 125 3.14 -4.09 3.41
N ILE A 126 1.85 -3.88 3.11
CA ILE A 126 1.15 -2.62 3.43
C ILE A 126 1.25 -2.34 4.94
N ALA A 127 0.89 -3.33 5.77
CA ALA A 127 0.94 -3.16 7.22
C ALA A 127 2.36 -2.81 7.73
N SER A 128 3.40 -3.46 7.20
CA SER A 128 4.78 -3.20 7.63
C SER A 128 5.33 -1.89 7.08
N HIS A 129 4.99 -1.51 5.85
CA HIS A 129 5.47 -0.30 5.20
C HIS A 129 4.88 0.93 5.91
N THR A 130 3.56 0.95 6.09
CA THR A 130 2.86 2.00 6.83
C THR A 130 3.45 2.23 8.22
N GLN A 131 3.71 1.15 8.98
CA GLN A 131 4.22 1.27 10.36
C GLN A 131 5.68 1.72 10.49
N LYS A 132 6.51 1.45 9.48
CA LYS A 132 7.97 1.59 9.63
C LYS A 132 8.55 2.69 8.76
N VAL A 133 7.86 3.01 7.67
CA VAL A 133 8.35 3.85 6.59
C VAL A 133 7.45 5.08 6.45
N ASP A 134 6.14 4.89 6.26
CA ASP A 134 5.23 6.02 5.99
C ASP A 134 5.00 6.90 7.22
N ILE A 135 4.97 6.29 8.42
CA ILE A 135 4.92 7.05 9.69
C ILE A 135 6.09 8.03 9.82
N LYS A 136 7.29 7.71 9.28
CA LYS A 136 8.43 8.63 9.33
C LYS A 136 8.21 9.85 8.44
N LEU A 137 7.66 9.63 7.23
CA LEU A 137 7.28 10.70 6.33
C LEU A 137 6.18 11.56 6.95
N GLY A 138 5.13 10.93 7.49
CA GLY A 138 4.03 11.62 8.16
C GLY A 138 4.48 12.48 9.34
N ALA A 139 5.32 11.93 10.22
CA ALA A 139 5.90 12.68 11.34
C ALA A 139 6.74 13.88 10.89
N PHE A 140 7.50 13.72 9.81
CA PHE A 140 8.29 14.82 9.23
C PHE A 140 7.39 15.91 8.64
N ILE A 141 6.36 15.55 7.88
CA ILE A 141 5.39 16.50 7.30
C ILE A 141 4.68 17.28 8.42
N GLN A 142 4.17 16.58 9.45
CA GLN A 142 3.50 17.23 10.58
C GLN A 142 4.42 18.23 11.31
N ALA A 143 5.70 17.88 11.49
CA ALA A 143 6.67 18.80 12.09
C ALA A 143 6.87 20.06 11.22
N LYS A 144 7.00 19.90 9.90
CA LYS A 144 7.12 21.03 8.96
C LYS A 144 5.87 21.90 8.93
N GLU A 145 4.69 21.31 9.02
CA GLU A 145 3.42 22.05 9.07
C GLU A 145 3.27 22.83 10.38
N ALA A 146 3.70 22.28 11.52
CA ALA A 146 3.70 22.99 12.79
C ALA A 146 4.70 24.17 12.84
N GLU A 147 5.79 24.09 12.08
CA GLU A 147 6.79 25.15 11.94
C GLU A 147 6.37 26.25 10.94
N ARG A 148 5.38 26.00 10.08
CA ARG A 148 4.88 27.02 9.15
C ARG A 148 4.15 28.09 9.96
N PRO A 149 4.57 29.37 9.91
CA PRO A 149 3.85 30.43 10.60
C PRO A 149 2.42 30.47 10.06
N SER A 150 1.45 30.44 10.96
CA SER A 150 0.05 30.71 10.62
C SER A 150 0.03 31.99 9.79
N SER A 151 -0.34 31.90 8.52
CA SER A 151 -0.62 33.10 7.75
C SER A 151 -1.81 33.78 8.42
N ASN A 152 -1.51 34.75 9.30
CA ASN A 152 -2.49 35.72 9.76
C ASN A 152 -3.11 36.31 8.50
N THR A 153 -4.34 35.92 8.22
CA THR A 153 -5.22 36.67 7.34
C THR A 153 -6.00 37.58 8.25
N ASP A 154 -5.61 38.85 8.21
CA ASP A 154 -6.45 40.01 8.59
C ASP A 154 -7.78 39.99 7.83
#